data_AF-A0A496DJ82-F1
#
_entry.id   AF-A0A496DJ82-F1
#
_cell.length_a   1.000
_cell.length_b   1.000
_cell.length_c   1.000
_cell.angle_alpha   90.00
_cell.angle_beta   90.00
_cell.angle_gamma   90.00
#
_symmetry.space_group_name_H-M   'P 1'
#
loop_
_entity.id
_entity.type
_entity.pdbx_description
1 polymer ?
#
loop_
_entity_poly.entity_id
_entity_poly.type
_entity_poly.pdbx_seq_one_letter_code
_entity_poly.pdbx_strand_id
1 'polypeptide(L)' 'MQSSIPNPDMTREDIIRFHGVIRKCIVQDFTDTEKEQIELRKREMQRVANNNGGKNPILGY' A
#
# COMPACT_ATOMS: atom_id res chain seq x y z
N MET A 1 -3.19 21.52 23.08
CA MET A 1 -2.19 21.15 22.05
C MET A 1 -2.45 19.70 21.69
N GLN A 2 -2.74 19.40 20.44
CA GLN A 2 -2.96 18.02 19.99
C GLN A 2 -1.59 17.35 19.82
N SER A 3 -1.31 16.30 20.60
CA SER A 3 -0.08 15.54 20.49
C SER A 3 -0.08 14.75 19.18
N SER A 4 1.00 14.86 18.40
CA SER A 4 1.20 14.00 17.23
C SER A 4 1.19 12.54 17.65
N ILE A 5 0.48 11.70 16.89
CA ILE A 5 0.58 10.25 17.06
C ILE A 5 2.05 9.87 16.77
N PRO A 6 2.75 9.19 17.70
CA PRO A 6 4.13 8.80 17.48
C PRO A 6 4.20 7.83 16.30
N ASN A 7 5.31 7.89 15.56
CA ASN A 7 5.57 6.90 14.52
C ASN A 7 5.55 5.49 15.14
N PRO A 8 5.02 4.48 14.43
CA PRO A 8 5.04 3.11 14.90
C PRO A 8 6.48 2.65 15.12
N ASP A 9 6.68 1.77 16.11
CA ASP A 9 7.97 1.11 16.31
C ASP A 9 8.32 0.31 15.05
N MET A 10 9.46 0.64 14.45
CA MET A 10 9.97 -0.02 13.25
C MET A 10 11.27 -0.71 13.58
N THR A 11 11.37 -1.98 13.21
CA THR A 11 12.62 -2.73 13.30
C THR A 11 13.58 -2.30 12.18
N ARG A 12 14.86 -2.63 12.32
CA ARG A 12 15.83 -2.39 11.26
C ARG A 12 15.45 -3.14 9.98
N GLU A 13 14.88 -4.33 10.15
CA GLU A 13 14.37 -5.19 9.08
C GLU A 13 13.20 -4.52 8.34
N ASP A 14 12.30 -3.85 9.06
CA ASP A 14 11.20 -3.09 8.46
C ASP A 14 11.71 -1.94 7.58
N ILE A 15 12.72 -1.22 8.05
CA ILE A 15 13.34 -0.10 7.31
C ILE A 15 14.01 -0.63 6.04
N ILE A 16 14.77 -1.72 6.13
CA ILE A 16 15.42 -2.36 4.98
C ILE A 16 14.37 -2.81 3.96
N ARG A 17 13.31 -3.48 4.43
CA ARG A 17 12.20 -3.92 3.58
C ARG A 17 11.54 -2.73 2.89
N PHE A 18 11.26 -1.66 3.62
CA PHE A 18 10.63 -0.45 3.08
C PHE A 18 11.49 0.16 1.96
N HIS A 19 12.79 0.37 2.20
CA HIS A 19 13.69 0.90 1.16
C HIS A 19 13.78 0.00 -0.07
N GLY A 20 13.79 -1.33 0.12
CA GLY A 20 13.78 -2.29 -0.99
C GLY A 20 12.51 -2.17 -1.84
N VAL A 21 11.35 -2.08 -1.21
CA VAL A 21 10.06 -1.90 -1.91
C VAL A 21 10.01 -0.57 -2.66
N ILE A 22 10.40 0.54 -2.01
CA ILE A 22 10.40 1.86 -2.66
C ILE A 22 11.32 1.87 -3.89
N ARG A 23 12.52 1.27 -3.78
CA ARG A 23 13.43 1.15 -4.92
C ARG A 23 12.76 0.40 -6.07
N LYS A 24 12.19 -0.79 -5.82
CA LYS A 24 11.47 -1.58 -6.84
C LYS A 24 10.35 -0.77 -7.50
N CYS A 25 9.56 -0.02 -6.73
CA CYS A 25 8.50 0.84 -7.25
C CYS A 25 9.04 1.91 -8.21
N ILE A 26 10.15 2.58 -7.84
CA ILE A 26 10.74 3.66 -8.64
C ILE A 26 11.29 3.11 -9.97
N VAL A 27 12.00 1.98 -9.93
CA VAL A 27 12.60 1.38 -11.14
C VAL A 27 11.65 0.47 -11.91
N GLN A 28 10.43 0.25 -11.39
CA GLN A 28 9.44 -0.71 -11.91
C GLN A 28 9.97 -2.14 -12.08
N ASP A 29 10.91 -2.54 -11.23
CA ASP A 29 11.57 -3.85 -11.25
C ASP A 29 10.73 -4.90 -10.49
N PHE A 30 9.62 -5.26 -11.12
CA PHE A 30 8.71 -6.28 -10.62
C PHE A 30 8.76 -7.53 -11.51
N THR A 31 8.78 -8.69 -10.87
CA THR A 31 8.58 -9.96 -11.58
C THR A 31 7.15 -10.04 -12.12
N ASP A 32 6.92 -10.92 -13.09
CA ASP A 32 5.58 -11.07 -13.66
C ASP A 32 4.57 -11.59 -12.63
N THR A 33 5.00 -12.45 -11.71
CA THR A 33 4.19 -12.87 -10.56
C THR A 33 3.86 -11.68 -9.64
N GLU A 34 4.82 -10.81 -9.34
CA GLU A 34 4.57 -9.61 -8.52
C GLU A 34 3.58 -8.66 -9.20
N LYS A 35 3.69 -8.48 -10.52
CA LYS A 35 2.73 -7.68 -11.30
C LYS A 35 1.32 -8.27 -11.24
N GLU A 36 1.18 -9.58 -11.41
CA GLU A 36 -0.11 -10.26 -11.31
C GLU A 36 -0.74 -10.06 -9.93
N GLN A 37 0.04 -10.19 -8.85
CA GLN A 37 -0.42 -9.93 -7.49
C GLN A 37 -0.85 -8.46 -7.28
N ILE A 38 -0.12 -7.50 -7.85
CA ILE A 38 -0.51 -6.08 -7.82
C ILE A 38 -1.85 -5.87 -8.52
N GLU A 39 -2.05 -6.46 -9.70
CA GLU A 39 -3.30 -6.32 -10.45
C GLU A 39 -4.49 -7.00 -9.73
N LEU A 40 -4.27 -8.16 -9.10
CA LEU A 40 -5.29 -8.79 -8.25
C LEU A 40 -5.71 -7.87 -7.11
N ARG A 41 -4.75 -7.26 -6.41
CA ARG A 41 -5.03 -6.32 -5.32
C ARG A 41 -5.77 -5.07 -5.80
N LYS A 42 -5.40 -4.51 -6.96
CA LYS A 42 -6.12 -3.38 -7.56
C LYS A 42 -7.58 -3.72 -7.84
N ARG A 43 -7.85 -4.89 -8.42
CA ARG A 43 -9.21 -5.37 -8.69
C ARG A 43 -10.01 -5.54 -7.40
N GLU A 44 -9.38 -6.09 -6.37
CA GLU A 44 -10.00 -6.24 -5.05
C GLU A 44 -10.35 -4.88 -4.45
N MET A 45 -9.43 -3.92 -4.45
CA MET A 45 -9.68 -2.56 -3.98
C MET A 45 -10.82 -1.89 -4.74
N GLN A 46 -10.88 -2.05 -6.07
CA GLN A 46 -11.98 -1.53 -6.88
C GLN A 46 -13.32 -2.16 -6.50
N ARG A 47 -13.34 -3.47 -6.24
CA ARG A 47 -14.54 -4.17 -5.75
C ARG A 47 -15.01 -3.60 -4.42
N VAL A 48 -14.08 -3.38 -3.48
CA VAL A 48 -14.41 -2.78 -2.18
C VAL A 48 -14.95 -1.35 -2.37
N ALA A 49 -14.30 -0.51 -3.18
CA ALA A 49 -14.79 0.84 -3.47
C ALA A 49 -16.20 0.84 -4.09
N ASN A 50 -16.46 -0.03 -5.08
CA ASN A 50 -17.76 -0.18 -5.72
C ASN A 50 -18.85 -0.56 -4.71
N ASN A 51 -18.55 -1.49 -3.80
CA ASN A 51 -19.48 -1.89 -2.74
C ASN A 51 -19.78 -0.75 -1.74
N ASN A 52 -18.91 0.25 -1.66
CA ASN A 52 -19.07 1.45 -0.83
C ASN A 52 -19.59 2.65 -1.63
N GLY A 53 -20.33 2.41 -2.72
CA GLY A 53 -20.92 3.47 -3.55
C GLY A 53 -19.90 4.28 -4.33
N GLY A 54 -18.74 3.68 -4.64
CA GLY A 54 -17.63 4.33 -5.34
C GLY A 54 -16.71 5.15 -4.43
N LYS A 55 -16.98 5.20 -3.12
CA LYS A 55 -16.18 5.96 -2.15
C LYS A 55 -15.03 5.12 -1.62
N ASN A 56 -13.93 5.78 -1.26
CA ASN A 56 -12.85 5.11 -0.55
C ASN A 56 -13.34 4.67 0.85
N PRO A 57 -13.29 3.39 1.22
CA PRO A 57 -13.81 2.92 2.51
C PRO A 57 -13.01 3.41 3.71
N ILE A 58 -11.74 3.80 3.50
CA ILE A 58 -10.84 4.30 4.55
C ILE A 58 -10.99 5.81 4.69
N LEU A 59 -11.19 6.53 3.57
CA LEU A 59 -11.15 8.00 3.53
C LEU A 59 -12.53 8.66 3.38
N GLY A 60 -13.56 7.91 2.98
CA GLY A 60 -14.97 8.31 2.96
C GLY A 60 -15.41 9.26 1.84
N TYR A 61 -14.50 9.70 0.97
CA TYR A 61 -14.78 10.51 -0.22
C TYR A 61 -14.56 9.74 -1.52
#